data_AF-J1F3V9-F1
#
_entry.id   AF-J1F3V9-F1
#
_cell.length_a   1.000
_cell.length_b   1.000
_cell.length_c   1.000
_cell.angle_alpha   90.00
_cell.angle_beta   90.00
_cell.angle_gamma   90.00
#
_symmetry.space_group_name_H-M   'P 1'
#
loop_
_entity.id
_entity.type
_entity.pdbx_description
1 polymer ?
#
loop_
_entity_poly.entity_id
_entity_poly.type
_entity_poly.pdbx_seq_one_letter_code
_entity_poly.pdbx_strand_id
1 'polypeptide(L)' 'MEKHTLLNTLEGITLSNPQEQTLIDSAINELHVKKNKAIVLSSLKREFGKLAMQQKLSAKGVKFLSKINRPDINEVLHNC' A
#
# COMPACT_ATOMS: atom_id res chain seq x y z
N MET A 1 -7.21 -15.85 14.57
CA MET A 1 -6.96 -15.69 13.12
C MET A 1 -7.07 -14.22 12.80
N GLU A 2 -5.95 -13.50 12.84
CA GLU A 2 -5.96 -12.07 12.53
C GLU A 2 -6.21 -11.91 11.03
N LYS A 3 -7.38 -11.37 10.67
CA LYS A 3 -7.61 -10.89 9.31
C LYS A 3 -6.70 -9.69 9.08
N HIS A 4 -5.47 -9.93 8.61
CA HIS A 4 -4.54 -8.89 8.18
C HIS A 4 -5.25 -8.02 7.16
N THR A 5 -5.76 -6.88 7.62
CA THR A 5 -6.49 -5.94 6.79
C THR A 5 -5.47 -5.01 6.13
N LEU A 6 -5.80 -4.51 4.93
CA LEU A 6 -5.00 -3.50 4.24
C LEU A 6 -4.59 -2.35 5.17
N LEU A 7 -5.47 -1.97 6.09
CA LEU A 7 -5.23 -1.00 7.15
C LEU A 7 -4.05 -1.36 8.06
N ASN A 8 -4.07 -2.52 8.73
CA ASN A 8 -2.94 -2.97 9.57
C ASN A 8 -1.62 -3.05 8.80
N THR A 9 -1.69 -3.40 7.50
CA THR A 9 -0.50 -3.43 6.65
C THR A 9 0.07 -2.03 6.43
N LEU A 10 -0.81 -1.04 6.20
CA LEU A 10 -0.41 0.36 6.00
C LEU A 10 0.08 1.00 7.29
N GLU A 11 -0.59 0.78 8.42
CA GLU A 11 -0.19 1.31 9.74
C GLU A 11 1.17 0.78 10.21
N GLY A 12 1.53 -0.45 9.82
CA GLY A 12 2.83 -1.04 10.10
C GLY A 12 3.96 -0.57 9.16
N ILE A 13 3.66 0.25 8.16
CA ILE A 13 4.65 0.73 7.19
C ILE A 13 5.09 2.14 7.56
N THR A 14 6.39 2.28 7.83
CA THR A 14 7.06 3.58 7.93
C THR A 14 8.09 3.72 6.82
N LEU A 15 7.84 4.68 5.93
CA LEU A 15 8.69 5.03 4.81
C LEU A 15 9.51 6.27 5.15
N SER A 16 10.80 6.23 4.82
CA SER A 16 11.72 7.34 5.11
C SER A 16 11.53 8.54 4.17
N ASN A 17 10.84 8.36 3.04
CA ASN A 17 10.51 9.44 2.13
C ASN A 17 9.19 10.11 2.58
N PRO A 18 9.18 11.42 2.88
CA PRO A 18 7.99 12.14 3.31
C PRO A 18 6.83 12.07 2.30
N GLN A 19 7.13 12.05 1.00
CA GLN A 19 6.10 11.93 -0.04
C GLN A 19 5.43 10.56 0.00
N GLU A 20 6.21 9.50 0.20
CA GLU A 20 5.66 8.15 0.30
C GLU A 20 4.87 7.97 1.59
N GLN A 21 5.36 8.50 2.71
CA GLN A 21 4.66 8.45 3.99
C GLN A 21 3.31 9.18 3.91
N THR A 22 3.29 10.35 3.24
CA THR A 22 2.03 11.10 3.00
C THR A 22 1.01 10.26 2.24
N LEU A 23 1.44 9.46 1.26
CA LEU A 23 0.54 8.57 0.52
C LEU A 23 0.00 7.43 1.39
N ILE A 24 0.84 6.86 2.27
CA ILE A 24 0.43 5.84 3.24
C ILE A 24 -0.57 6.43 4.24
N ASP A 25 -0.29 7.59 4.82
CA ASP A 25 -1.15 8.27 5.79
C ASP A 25 -2.50 8.64 5.18
N SER A 26 -2.50 9.11 3.92
CA SER A 26 -3.72 9.39 3.18
C SER A 26 -4.55 8.13 2.96
N ALA A 27 -3.93 7.02 2.57
CA ALA A 27 -4.60 5.74 2.39
C ALA A 27 -5.17 5.16 3.70
N ILE A 28 -4.45 5.29 4.82
CA ILE A 28 -4.94 4.92 6.16
C ILE A 28 -6.20 5.72 6.48
N ASN A 29 -6.17 7.04 6.26
CA ASN A 29 -7.31 7.91 6.51
C ASN A 29 -8.51 7.54 5.61
N GLU A 30 -8.29 7.26 4.33
CA GLU A 30 -9.35 6.80 3.43
C GLU A 30 -9.99 5.48 3.87
N LEU A 31 -9.20 4.53 4.39
CA LEU A 31 -9.70 3.28 4.94
C LEU A 31 -10.47 3.46 6.26
N HIS A 32 -10.05 4.40 7.11
CA HIS A 32 -10.80 4.78 8.32
C HIS A 32 -12.18 5.36 7.99
N VAL A 33 -12.29 6.13 6.90
CA VAL A 33 -13.56 6.70 6.41
C VAL A 33 -14.43 5.65 5.68
N LYS A 34 -14.14 4.35 5.85
CA LYS A 34 -14.83 3.21 5.21
C LYS A 34 -14.85 3.29 3.67
N LYS A 35 -13.91 3.99 3.02
CA LYS A 35 -13.78 3.85 1.57
C LYS A 35 -13.50 2.40 1.20
N ASN A 36 -13.98 2.01 0.03
CA ASN A 36 -13.76 0.68 -0.49
C ASN A 36 -12.25 0.41 -0.63
N LYS A 37 -11.77 -0.67 0.01
CA LYS A 37 -10.37 -1.10 -0.01
C LYS A 37 -9.81 -1.19 -1.42
N ALA A 38 -10.62 -1.62 -2.40
CA ALA A 38 -10.21 -1.71 -3.80
C ALA A 38 -9.89 -0.33 -4.41
N ILE A 39 -10.64 0.70 -4.03
CA ILE A 39 -10.42 2.08 -4.49
C ILE A 39 -9.12 2.62 -3.89
N VAL A 40 -8.94 2.44 -2.58
CA VAL A 40 -7.71 2.89 -1.90
C VAL A 40 -6.48 2.18 -2.45
N LEU A 41 -6.56 0.86 -2.67
CA LEU A 41 -5.48 0.07 -3.27
C LEU A 41 -5.16 0.55 -4.69
N SER A 42 -6.17 0.84 -5.51
CA SER A 42 -5.98 1.33 -6.88
C SER A 42 -5.33 2.72 -6.90
N SER A 43 -5.73 3.59 -5.96
CA SER A 43 -5.12 4.92 -5.78
C SER A 43 -3.64 4.80 -5.39
N LEU A 44 -3.33 3.95 -4.40
CA LEU A 44 -1.96 3.67 -3.98
C LEU A 44 -1.09 3.13 -5.11
N LYS A 45 -1.58 2.14 -5.88
CA LYS A 45 -0.86 1.60 -7.04
C LYS A 45 -0.50 2.69 -8.04
N ARG A 46 -1.44 3.60 -8.32
CA ARG A 46 -1.24 4.69 -9.26
C ARG A 46 -0.20 5.69 -8.76
N GLU A 47 -0.31 6.15 -7.51
CA GLU A 47 0.60 7.15 -6.97
C GLU A 47 2.01 6.59 -6.73
N PHE A 48 2.15 5.38 -6.17
CA PHE A 48 3.43 4.70 -6.08
C PHE A 48 4.01 4.37 -7.46
N GLY A 49 3.17 4.02 -8.43
CA GLY A 49 3.58 3.83 -9.82
C GLY A 49 4.19 5.09 -10.43
N LYS A 50 3.56 6.26 -10.22
CA LYS A 50 4.12 7.56 -10.66
C LYS A 50 5.48 7.84 -10.00
N LEU A 51 5.59 7.63 -8.69
CA LEU A 51 6.85 7.81 -7.98
C LEU A 51 7.94 6.84 -8.45
N ALA A 52 7.57 5.61 -8.83
CA ALA A 52 8.48 4.62 -9.40
C ALA A 52 9.01 5.09 -10.75
N MET A 53 8.13 5.60 -11.63
CA MET A 53 8.52 6.17 -12.92
C MET A 53 9.43 7.40 -12.77
N GLN A 54 9.22 8.18 -11.69
CA GLN A 54 10.08 9.32 -11.35
C GLN A 54 11.38 8.92 -10.63
N GLN A 55 11.62 7.63 -10.39
CA GLN A 55 12.75 7.12 -9.59
C GLN A 55 12.85 7.74 -8.19
N LYS A 56 11.72 8.18 -7.63
CA LYS A 56 11.62 8.78 -6.28
C LYS A 56 11.19 7.77 -5.21
N LEU A 57 11.04 6.51 -5.60
CA LEU A 57 10.63 5.45 -4.70
C LEU A 57 11.81 4.98 -3.86
N SER A 58 11.62 4.89 -2.55
CA SER A 58 12.59 4.25 -1.66
C SER A 58 12.58 2.74 -1.86
N ALA A 59 13.65 2.04 -1.43
CA ALA A 59 13.69 0.58 -1.47
C ALA A 59 12.49 -0.06 -0.73
N LYS A 60 12.02 0.57 0.35
CA LYS A 60 10.81 0.15 1.06
C LYS A 60 9.54 0.40 0.23
N GLY A 61 9.44 1.55 -0.44
CA GLY A 61 8.34 1.87 -1.34
C GLY A 61 8.25 0.93 -2.55
N VAL A 62 9.38 0.53 -3.13
CA VAL A 62 9.44 -0.49 -4.20
C VAL A 62 8.93 -1.84 -3.70
N LYS A 63 9.37 -2.26 -2.51
CA LYS A 63 8.92 -3.51 -1.89
C LYS A 63 7.42 -3.47 -1.59
N PHE A 64 6.91 -2.32 -1.14
CA PHE A 64 5.47 -2.11 -0.93
C PHE A 64 4.68 -2.17 -2.23
N LEU A 65 5.08 -1.40 -3.25
CA LEU A 65 4.45 -1.41 -4.57
C LEU A 65 4.43 -2.83 -5.15
N SER A 66 5.52 -3.56 -5.05
CA SER A 66 5.61 -4.95 -5.51
C SER A 66 4.63 -5.88 -4.79
N LYS A 67 4.43 -5.69 -3.47
CA LYS A 67 3.44 -6.46 -2.70
C LYS A 67 2.01 -6.14 -3.15
N ILE A 68 1.69 -4.86 -3.35
CA ILE A 68 0.33 -4.46 -3.75
C ILE A 68 0.01 -4.73 -5.21
N ASN A 69 1.02 -4.69 -6.09
CA ASN A 69 0.86 -4.89 -7.53
C ASN A 69 0.74 -6.35 -7.95
N ARG A 70 1.03 -7.30 -7.05
CA ARG A 70 0.76 -8.72 -7.31
C ARG A 70 -0.75 -8.95 -7.50
N PRO A 71 -1.16 -9.70 -8.52
CA PRO A 71 -2.57 -10.02 -8.77
C PRO A 71 -3.20 -10.77 -7.58
N ASP A 72 -2.38 -11.47 -6.80
CA ASP A 72 -2.75 -12.36 -5.70
C ASP A 72 -2.79 -11.76 -4.30
N ILE A 73 -3.14 -10.47 -4.12
CA ILE A 73 -3.44 -10.02 -2.74
C ILE A 73 -4.63 -10.80 -2.11
N ASN A 74 -5.42 -11.49 -2.92
CA ASN A 74 -6.43 -12.47 -2.45
C ASN A 74 -5.87 -13.90 -2.23
N GLU A 75 -4.65 -14.22 -2.65
CA GLU A 75 -4.10 -15.59 -2.67
C GLU A 75 -2.70 -15.71 -2.04
N VAL A 76 -2.39 -14.89 -1.02
CA VAL A 76 -1.22 -15.14 -0.14
C VAL A 76 -1.63 -15.35 1.33
N LEU A 77 -2.93 -15.62 1.57
CA LEU A 77 -3.41 -16.16 2.86
C LEU A 77 -3.85 -17.63 2.76
N HIS A 78 -3.49 -18.32 1.68
CA HIS A 78 -3.82 -19.74 1.52
C HIS A 78 -2.77 -20.50 0.72
N ASN A 79 -1.47 -20.33 0.98
CA ASN A 79 -0.52 -21.44 0.91
C ASN A 79 0.88 -21.02 1.35
N CYS A 80 1.33 -21.71 2.42
CA CYS A 80 2.69 -21.95 2.88
C CYS A 80 3.48 -20.78 3.48
#